data_AF-B8CAI4-F1
#
_entry.id   AF-B8CAI4-F1
#
_cell.length_a   1.000
_cell.length_b   1.000
_cell.length_c   1.000
_cell.angle_alpha   90.00
_cell.angle_beta   90.00
_cell.angle_gamma   90.00
#
_symmetry.space_group_name_H-M   'P 1'
#
loop_
_entity.id
_entity.type
_entity.pdbx_description
1 polymer ?
#
loop_
_entity_poly.entity_id
_entity_poly.type
_entity_poly.pdbx_seq_one_letter_code
_entity_poly.pdbx_strand_id
1 'polypeptide(L)'
;MQEAPDQEVKLSPAPYPHWTLKECVEQPEAIARALGFGGLLTADHVQLGGLEKMKDELSRVKYLTLSACRTSLDDAKYAERLMKHLGSFGMVCISILRASQFDTHSVIIN
;
A
#
# COMPACT_ATOMS: atom_id res chain seq x y z
N MET A 1 -17.80 -17.39 3.76
CA MET A 1 -17.86 -15.91 3.80
C MET A 1 -16.88 -15.47 4.86
N GLN A 2 -15.95 -14.59 4.51
CA GLN A 2 -15.06 -13.96 5.50
C GLN A 2 -15.72 -12.62 5.79
N GLU A 3 -16.38 -12.50 6.95
CA GLU A 3 -16.98 -11.24 7.38
C GLU A 3 -15.84 -10.30 7.77
N ALA A 4 -15.85 -9.10 7.19
CA ALA A 4 -14.92 -8.06 7.61
C ALA A 4 -15.21 -7.74 9.08
N PRO A 5 -14.18 -7.57 9.93
CA PRO A 5 -14.39 -7.19 11.32
C PRO A 5 -15.17 -5.87 11.38
N ASP A 6 -16.08 -5.76 12.33
CA ASP A 6 -16.89 -4.56 12.54
C ASP A 6 -15.95 -3.38 12.82
N GLN A 7 -15.83 -2.49 11.86
CA GLN A 7 -15.00 -1.30 11.98
C GLN A 7 -15.87 -0.16 12.50
N GLU A 8 -15.53 0.35 13.67
CA GLU A 8 -16.23 1.50 14.24
C GLU A 8 -16.00 2.73 13.34
N VAL A 9 -17.00 3.06 12.52
CA VAL A 9 -16.96 4.24 11.66
C VAL A 9 -17.12 5.47 12.55
N LYS A 10 -16.02 6.18 12.80
CA LYS A 10 -16.08 7.47 13.50
C LYS A 10 -16.91 8.44 12.67
N LEU A 11 -18.01 8.95 13.22
CA LEU A 11 -18.89 9.91 12.54
C LEU A 11 -18.50 11.37 12.79
N SER A 12 -17.47 11.61 13.62
CA SER A 12 -17.03 12.95 13.99
C SER A 12 -15.51 13.11 14.01
N PRO A 13 -14.97 14.26 13.56
CA PRO A 13 -13.55 14.59 13.67
C PRO A 13 -13.14 15.03 15.08
N ALA A 14 -14.09 15.17 16.03
CA ALA A 14 -13.79 15.58 17.39
C ALA A 14 -12.66 14.72 18.02
N PRO A 15 -11.76 15.32 18.81
CA PRO A 15 -11.73 16.73 19.24
C PRO A 15 -11.12 17.72 18.23
N TYR A 16 -10.75 17.27 17.02
CA TYR A 16 -10.15 18.12 16.01
C TYR A 16 -11.19 18.95 15.25
N PRO A 17 -10.85 20.18 14.82
CA PRO A 17 -11.77 21.03 14.05
C PRO A 17 -12.19 20.43 12.69
N HIS A 18 -11.31 19.67 12.05
CA HIS A 18 -11.51 19.11 10.71
C HIS A 18 -10.94 17.69 10.58
N TRP A 19 -11.50 16.89 9.67
CA TRP A 19 -11.04 15.52 9.38
C TRP A 19 -9.58 15.46 8.95
N THR A 20 -9.15 16.34 8.05
CA THR A 20 -7.76 16.35 7.58
C THR A 20 -6.76 16.55 8.72
N LEU A 21 -7.07 17.41 9.70
CA LEU A 21 -6.19 17.58 10.86
C LEU A 21 -6.15 16.32 11.72
N LYS A 22 -7.29 15.67 11.93
CA LYS A 22 -7.37 14.39 12.62
C LYS A 22 -6.54 13.32 11.91
N GLU A 23 -6.72 13.17 10.60
CA GLU A 23 -5.97 12.22 9.77
C GLU A 23 -4.47 12.47 9.85
N CYS A 24 -4.01 13.72 9.74
CA CYS A 24 -2.60 14.08 9.89
C CYS A 24 -2.04 13.69 11.27
N VAL A 25 -2.80 13.88 12.35
CA VAL A 25 -2.35 13.53 13.71
C VAL A 25 -2.42 12.03 13.96
N GLU A 26 -3.38 11.32 13.37
CA GLU A 26 -3.55 9.86 13.48
C GLU A 26 -2.54 9.07 12.60
N GLN A 27 -1.70 9.74 11.78
CA GLN A 27 -0.70 9.09 10.92
C GLN A 27 0.21 8.08 11.63
N PRO A 28 0.75 8.33 12.85
CA PRO A 28 1.59 7.35 13.54
C PRO A 28 0.86 6.04 13.83
N GLU A 29 -0.41 6.13 14.25
CA GLU A 29 -1.25 4.97 14.51
C GLU A 29 -1.66 4.28 13.20
N ALA A 30 -1.92 5.04 12.14
CA ALA A 30 -2.20 4.50 10.82
C ALA A 30 -1.02 3.67 10.29
N ILE A 31 0.21 4.18 10.45
CA ILE A 31 1.44 3.45 10.10
C ILE A 31 1.58 2.19 10.97
N ALA A 32 1.35 2.29 12.29
CA ALA A 32 1.42 1.13 13.18
C ALA A 32 0.41 0.04 12.77
N ARG A 33 -0.83 0.41 12.43
CA ARG A 33 -1.84 -0.52 11.90
C ARG A 33 -1.42 -1.12 10.56
N ALA A 34 -0.88 -0.32 9.65
CA ALA A 34 -0.39 -0.79 8.35
C ALA A 34 0.76 -1.79 8.46
N LEU A 35 1.58 -1.69 9.52
CA LEU A 35 2.63 -2.66 9.86
C LEU A 35 2.14 -3.82 10.74
N GLY A 36 0.83 -3.92 11.00
CA GLY A 36 0.22 -4.92 11.87
C GLY A 36 0.75 -4.87 13.31
N PHE A 37 1.07 -3.68 13.80
CA PHE A 37 1.73 -3.44 15.09
C PHE A 37 3.02 -4.28 15.29
N GLY A 38 3.78 -4.47 14.20
CA GLY A 38 5.01 -5.29 14.19
C GLY A 38 4.77 -6.76 13.82
N GLY A 39 3.54 -7.16 13.54
CA GLY A 39 3.22 -8.51 13.07
C GLY A 39 3.59 -8.76 11.60
N LEU A 40 3.63 -7.72 10.76
CA LEU A 40 3.97 -7.84 9.34
C LEU A 40 5.46 -7.59 9.06
N LEU A 41 6.12 -6.81 9.92
CA LEU A 41 7.52 -6.41 9.80
C LEU A 41 8.19 -6.51 11.17
N THR A 42 9.14 -7.43 11.27
CA THR A 42 10.05 -7.54 12.42
C THR A 42 11.48 -7.25 11.97
N ALA A 43 12.43 -7.28 12.91
CA ALA A 43 13.85 -7.09 12.60
C ALA A 43 14.38 -8.09 11.55
N ASP A 44 13.85 -9.32 11.56
CA ASP A 44 14.41 -10.44 10.79
C ASP A 44 13.48 -10.97 9.70
N HIS A 45 12.18 -10.61 9.72
CA HIS A 45 11.23 -11.12 8.73
C HIS A 45 10.13 -10.12 8.35
N VAL A 46 9.67 -10.27 7.11
CA VAL A 46 8.47 -9.61 6.57
C VAL A 46 7.46 -10.68 6.21
N GLN A 47 6.21 -10.51 6.65
CA GLN A 47 5.10 -11.39 6.31
C GLN A 47 3.98 -10.57 5.66
N LEU A 48 3.65 -10.90 4.41
CA LEU A 48 2.50 -10.33 3.71
C LEU A 48 1.50 -11.45 3.48
N GLY A 49 0.65 -11.72 4.48
CA GLY A 49 -0.22 -12.90 4.50
C GLY A 49 -1.11 -13.05 3.25
N GLY A 50 -1.55 -11.93 2.65
CA GLY A 50 -2.31 -11.94 1.40
C GLY A 50 -1.53 -12.39 0.17
N LEU A 51 -0.19 -12.32 0.21
CA LEU A 51 0.71 -12.65 -0.90
C LEU A 51 1.52 -13.93 -0.67
N GLU A 52 1.48 -14.52 0.53
CA GLU A 52 2.32 -15.68 0.89
C GLU A 52 2.11 -16.86 -0.08
N LYS A 53 0.86 -17.10 -0.51
CA LYS A 53 0.52 -18.18 -1.45
C LYS A 53 1.14 -17.99 -2.85
N MET A 54 1.48 -16.77 -3.22
CA MET A 54 2.04 -16.40 -4.52
C MET A 54 3.53 -16.03 -4.43
N LYS A 55 4.16 -16.21 -3.27
CA LYS A 55 5.55 -15.79 -3.02
C LYS A 55 6.53 -16.30 -4.07
N ASP A 56 6.44 -17.59 -4.43
CA ASP A 56 7.33 -18.19 -5.43
C ASP A 56 7.10 -17.56 -6.81
N GLU A 57 5.86 -17.26 -7.18
CA GLU A 57 5.52 -16.61 -8.44
C GLU A 57 6.01 -15.17 -8.48
N LEU A 58 5.76 -14.41 -7.41
CA LEU A 58 6.22 -13.04 -7.26
C LEU A 58 7.75 -12.94 -7.29
N SER A 59 8.47 -13.91 -6.73
CA SER A 59 9.94 -13.94 -6.76
C SER A 59 10.52 -14.05 -8.18
N ARG A 60 9.74 -14.56 -9.14
CA ARG A 60 10.14 -14.70 -10.55
C ARG A 60 9.82 -13.46 -11.38
N VAL A 61 9.04 -12.52 -10.87
CA VAL A 61 8.65 -11.29 -11.58
C VAL A 61 9.88 -10.40 -11.74
N LYS A 62 10.22 -10.06 -12.98
CA LYS A 62 11.35 -9.17 -13.31
C LYS A 62 10.94 -7.73 -13.55
N TYR A 63 9.68 -7.53 -13.91
CA TYR A 63 9.11 -6.26 -14.36
C TYR A 63 7.93 -5.91 -13.48
N LEU A 64 8.01 -4.78 -12.77
CA LEU A 64 6.93 -4.27 -11.93
C LEU A 64 6.34 -3.00 -12.56
N THR A 65 5.01 -2.96 -12.69
CA THR A 65 4.28 -1.76 -13.10
C THR A 65 3.43 -1.26 -11.94
N LEU A 66 3.63 -0.01 -11.54
CA LEU A 66 2.85 0.68 -10.52
C LEU A 66 1.84 1.60 -11.20
N SER A 67 0.56 1.28 -11.08
CA SER A 67 -0.52 2.05 -11.70
C SER A 67 -1.20 2.94 -10.65
N ALA A 68 -1.15 4.26 -10.81
CA ALA A 68 -1.62 5.19 -9.78
C ALA A 68 -2.22 6.50 -10.34
N CYS A 69 -2.99 7.22 -9.53
CA CYS A 69 -3.62 8.49 -9.87
C CYS A 69 -3.48 9.53 -8.75
N ARG A 70 -3.24 10.80 -9.11
CA ARG A 70 -3.10 11.93 -8.17
C ARG A 70 -2.08 11.66 -7.06
N THR A 71 -2.48 11.70 -5.79
CA THR A 71 -1.58 11.56 -4.64
C THR A 71 -0.88 10.20 -4.64
N SER A 72 -1.59 9.14 -5.02
CA SER A 72 -0.98 7.80 -5.15
C SER A 72 0.12 7.76 -6.22
N LEU A 73 0.17 8.72 -7.16
CA LEU A 73 1.26 8.82 -8.12
C LEU A 73 2.57 9.20 -7.44
N ASP A 74 2.52 10.04 -6.42
CA ASP A 74 3.72 10.42 -5.66
C ASP A 74 4.19 9.27 -4.76
N ASP A 75 3.26 8.51 -4.18
CA ASP A 75 3.56 7.26 -3.47
C ASP A 75 4.21 6.23 -4.40
N ALA A 76 3.69 6.08 -5.62
CA ALA A 76 4.26 5.19 -6.64
C ALA A 76 5.67 5.62 -7.07
N LYS A 77 5.95 6.92 -7.18
CA LYS A 77 7.31 7.43 -7.45
C LYS A 77 8.28 7.12 -6.32
N TYR A 78 7.82 7.27 -5.08
CA TYR A 78 8.63 6.89 -3.92
C TYR A 78 8.92 5.38 -3.91
N ALA A 79 7.89 4.55 -4.10
CA ALA A 79 8.01 3.10 -4.18
C ALA A 79 8.94 2.65 -5.31
N GLU A 80 8.83 3.26 -6.50
CA GLU A 80 9.73 2.98 -7.63
C GLU A 80 11.21 3.23 -7.26
N ARG A 81 11.50 4.37 -6.63
CA ARG A 81 12.85 4.70 -6.16
C ARG A 81 13.35 3.70 -5.13
N LEU A 82 12.51 3.33 -4.17
CA LEU A 82 12.84 2.36 -3.13
C LEU A 82 13.13 0.97 -3.73
N MET A 83 12.28 0.48 -4.63
CA MET A 83 12.44 -0.83 -5.28
C MET A 83 13.70 -0.88 -6.16
N LYS A 84 14.02 0.23 -6.86
CA LYS A 84 15.28 0.37 -7.60
C LYS A 84 16.49 0.37 -6.68
N HIS A 85 16.40 1.04 -5.52
CA HIS A 85 17.48 1.06 -4.54
C HIS A 85 17.75 -0.32 -3.94
N LEU A 86 16.71 -1.10 -3.66
CA LEU A 86 16.82 -2.47 -3.15
C LEU A 86 17.28 -3.49 -4.21
N GLY A 87 17.25 -3.12 -5.50
CA GLY A 87 17.58 -4.04 -6.60
C GLY A 87 16.59 -5.20 -6.76
N SER A 88 15.38 -5.08 -6.21
CA SER A 88 14.40 -6.17 -6.12
C SER A 88 13.82 -6.58 -7.48
N PHE A 89 13.84 -5.69 -8.48
CA PHE A 89 13.31 -5.92 -9.82
C PHE A 89 14.28 -5.44 -10.89
N GLY A 90 14.27 -6.08 -12.05
CA GLY A 90 15.09 -5.66 -13.21
C GLY A 90 14.57 -4.35 -13.83
N MET A 91 13.28 -4.08 -13.72
CA MET A 91 12.66 -2.84 -14.15
C MET A 91 11.43 -2.52 -13.30
N VAL A 92 11.29 -1.26 -12.93
CA VAL A 92 10.09 -0.72 -12.30
C VAL A 92 9.61 0.47 -13.12
N CYS A 93 8.35 0.45 -13.51
CA CYS A 93 7.72 1.49 -14.33
C CYS A 93 6.47 2.02 -13.62
N ILE A 94 6.16 3.29 -13.82
CA ILE A 94 4.96 3.93 -13.28
C ILE A 94 4.02 4.25 -14.43
N SER A 95 2.76 3.83 -14.31
CA SER A 95 1.71 4.18 -15.25
C SER A 95 0.68 5.10 -14.56
N ILE A 96 0.26 6.15 -15.27
CA ILE A 96 -0.80 7.04 -14.79
C ILE A 96 -2.13 6.37 -15.13
N LEU A 97 -2.87 5.95 -14.10
CA LEU A 97 -4.14 5.29 -14.30
C LEU A 97 -5.28 6.31 -14.27
N ARG A 98 -5.91 6.54 -15.43
CA ARG A 98 -7.22 7.19 -15.49
C ARG A 98 -8.30 6.11 -15.33
N ALA A 99 -9.39 6.42 -14.64
CA ALA A 99 -10.49 5.47 -14.40
C ALA A 99 -11.05 4.84 -15.70
N SER A 100 -10.92 5.52 -16.84
CA SER A 100 -11.32 5.03 -18.16
C SER A 100 -10.33 4.08 -18.84
N GLN A 101 -9.15 3.85 -18.26
CA GLN A 101 -8.05 3.05 -18.84
C GLN A 101 -7.77 1.78 -18.03
N PHE A 102 -8.68 1.39 -17.13
CA PHE A 102 -8.49 0.22 -16.28
C PHE A 102 -8.61 -1.07 -17.09
N ASP A 103 -7.53 -1.84 -17.13
CA ASP A 103 -7.53 -3.22 -17.64
C ASP A 103 -7.01 -4.18 -16.56
N THR A 104 -7.53 -5.40 -16.58
CA THR A 104 -7.62 -6.38 -15.47
C THR A 104 -6.31 -6.97 -14.93
N HIS A 105 -5.15 -6.39 -15.27
CA HIS A 105 -3.83 -6.90 -14.88
C HIS A 105 -3.01 -5.92 -14.03
N SER A 106 -3.63 -4.87 -13.49
CA SER A 106 -2.98 -3.90 -12.61
C SER A 106 -3.18 -4.25 -11.13
N VAL A 107 -2.08 -4.40 -10.37
CA VAL A 107 -2.12 -4.47 -8.90
C VAL A 107 -2.24 -3.05 -8.35
N ILE A 108 -3.28 -2.80 -7.56
CA ILE A 108 -3.51 -1.51 -6.90
C ILE A 108 -2.79 -1.53 -5.55
N ILE A 109 -1.90 -0.56 -5.33
CA ILE A 109 -1.44 -0.20 -3.99
C ILE A 109 -2.38 0.90 -3.51
N ASN A 110 -3.20 0.62 -2.51
CA ASN A 110 -4.02 1.58 -1.77
C ASN A 110 -3.57 1.55 -0.31
#